data_AF-A0AAP0BRY7-F1
#
_entry.id   AF-A0AAP0BRY7-F1
#
_cell.length_a   1.000
_cell.length_b   1.000
_cell.length_c   1.000
_cell.angle_alpha   90.00
_cell.angle_beta   90.00
_cell.angle_gamma   90.00
#
_symmetry.space_group_name_H-M   'P 1'
#
loop_
_entity.id
_entity.type
_entity.pdbx_description
1 polymer ?
#
loop_
_entity_poly.entity_id
_entity_poly.type
_entity_poly.pdbx_seq_one_letter_code
_entity_poly.pdbx_strand_id
1 'polypeptide(L)'
;MLRSMNDGEISSSAYDTAWVAMVPNLAGDRGGGPRFPSSLRWIIDNQLDDGSWGDKNFFSAHDRIISTLACVVALSSWSVCPEKCKIGSEQSIALSFKQT
;
A
#
# COMPACT_ATOMS: atom_id res chain seq x y z
N MET A 1 -17.09 -24.66 -0.77
CA MET A 1 -16.79 -23.78 0.37
C MET A 1 -16.36 -24.56 1.61
N LEU A 2 -17.18 -25.40 2.25
CA LEU A 2 -16.74 -26.12 3.47
C LEU A 2 -15.53 -27.04 3.28
N ARG A 3 -15.36 -27.63 2.08
CA ARG A 3 -14.23 -28.52 1.76
C ARG A 3 -12.90 -27.80 1.49
N SER A 4 -12.90 -26.48 1.34
CA SER A 4 -11.70 -25.67 1.06
C SER A 4 -11.32 -24.78 2.25
N MET A 5 -11.95 -24.98 3.42
CA MET A 5 -11.61 -24.24 4.63
C MET A 5 -10.20 -24.61 5.10
N ASN A 6 -9.33 -23.59 5.18
CA ASN A 6 -7.97 -23.66 5.71
C ASN A 6 -7.74 -22.46 6.65
N ASP A 7 -6.65 -21.70 6.48
CA ASP A 7 -6.27 -20.54 7.32
C ASP A 7 -7.23 -19.33 7.21
N GLY A 8 -8.25 -19.43 6.35
CA GLY A 8 -9.24 -18.38 6.10
C GLY A 8 -9.08 -17.75 4.71
N GLU A 9 -10.15 -17.11 4.23
CA GLU A 9 -10.14 -16.30 3.02
C GLU A 9 -10.45 -14.85 3.42
N ILE A 10 -9.51 -13.94 3.16
CA ILE A 10 -9.62 -12.51 3.44
C ILE A 10 -9.01 -11.71 2.29
N SER A 11 -9.52 -10.50 2.07
CA SER A 11 -8.93 -9.56 1.12
C SER A 11 -7.55 -9.08 1.57
N SER A 12 -6.72 -8.67 0.61
CA SER A 12 -5.45 -8.04 0.92
C SER A 12 -5.65 -6.66 1.54
N SER A 13 -4.93 -6.37 2.62
CA SER A 13 -4.89 -5.05 3.27
C SER A 13 -3.74 -4.23 2.71
N ALA A 14 -4.05 -3.10 2.07
CA ALA A 14 -3.02 -2.23 1.50
C ALA A 14 -2.13 -1.62 2.58
N TYR A 15 -2.73 -1.22 3.71
CA TYR A 15 -2.02 -0.70 4.88
C TYR A 15 -0.98 -1.70 5.43
N ASP A 16 -1.40 -2.95 5.70
CA ASP A 16 -0.50 -3.97 6.26
C ASP A 16 0.59 -4.36 5.24
N THR A 17 0.22 -4.45 3.96
CA THR A 17 1.18 -4.76 2.89
C THR A 17 2.25 -3.67 2.74
N ALA A 18 1.87 -2.39 2.91
CA ALA A 18 2.80 -1.27 2.94
C ALA A 18 3.81 -1.37 4.07
N TRP A 19 3.37 -1.75 5.28
CA TRP A 19 4.27 -1.99 6.41
C TRP A 19 5.28 -3.09 6.12
N VAL A 20 4.84 -4.21 5.53
CA VAL A 20 5.73 -5.31 5.15
C VAL A 20 6.73 -4.87 4.07
N ALA A 21 6.28 -4.09 3.08
CA ALA A 21 7.14 -3.58 2.00
C ALA A 21 8.27 -2.67 2.48
N MET A 22 8.11 -2.01 3.63
CA MET A 22 9.15 -1.13 4.19
C MET A 22 10.27 -1.89 4.93
N VAL A 23 10.12 -3.19 5.18
CA VAL A 23 11.13 -3.95 5.94
C VAL A 23 12.43 -4.06 5.13
N PRO A 24 13.57 -3.58 5.63
CA PRO A 24 14.82 -3.61 4.89
C PRO A 24 15.48 -4.99 4.90
N ASN A 25 16.14 -5.34 3.81
CA ASN A 25 17.02 -6.51 3.79
C ASN A 25 18.34 -6.22 4.52
N LEU A 26 18.52 -6.82 5.70
CA LEU A 26 19.72 -6.68 6.53
C LEU A 26 20.87 -7.63 6.16
N ALA A 27 20.69 -8.53 5.18
CA ALA A 27 21.70 -9.52 4.82
C ALA A 27 22.62 -9.04 3.67
N GLY A 28 23.88 -8.73 4.00
CA GLY A 28 25.01 -8.59 3.07
C GLY A 28 25.47 -7.17 2.73
N ASP A 29 26.72 -7.04 2.26
CA ASP A 29 27.49 -5.80 1.98
C ASP A 29 26.87 -4.83 0.93
N ARG A 30 25.68 -5.15 0.41
CA ARG A 30 24.89 -4.30 -0.50
C ARG A 30 23.48 -4.01 0.03
N GLY A 31 23.27 -4.06 1.34
CA GLY A 31 21.99 -3.77 2.00
C GLY A 31 21.41 -2.44 1.51
N GLY A 32 20.31 -2.51 0.76
CA GLY A 32 19.71 -1.32 0.15
C GLY A 32 18.34 -1.52 -0.49
N GLY A 33 17.69 -2.67 -0.27
CA GLY A 33 16.40 -2.99 -0.88
C GLY A 33 15.43 -3.67 0.09
N PRO A 34 14.15 -3.82 -0.30
CA PRO A 34 13.12 -4.43 0.53
C PRO A 34 13.42 -5.91 0.76
N ARG A 35 13.24 -6.37 2.00
CA ARG A 35 13.30 -7.80 2.37
C ARG A 35 12.19 -8.59 1.68
N PHE A 36 11.05 -7.95 1.41
CA PHE A 36 9.90 -8.55 0.76
C PHE A 36 9.53 -7.80 -0.53
N PRO A 37 10.26 -8.03 -1.65
CA PRO A 37 10.02 -7.31 -2.90
C PRO A 37 8.61 -7.53 -3.48
N SER A 38 7.98 -8.67 -3.19
CA SER A 38 6.61 -8.96 -3.63
C SER A 38 5.58 -8.02 -3.01
N SER A 39 5.75 -7.62 -1.74
CA SER A 39 4.87 -6.65 -1.09
C SER A 39 4.98 -5.27 -1.74
N LEU A 40 6.21 -4.84 -2.06
CA LEU A 40 6.42 -3.57 -2.77
C LEU A 40 5.80 -3.60 -4.17
N ARG A 41 5.97 -4.71 -4.90
CA ARG A 41 5.35 -4.89 -6.21
C ARG A 41 3.83 -4.87 -6.15
N TRP A 42 3.23 -5.52 -5.15
CA TRP A 42 1.80 -5.50 -4.95
C TRP A 42 1.28 -4.06 -4.81
N ILE A 43 1.97 -3.20 -4.06
CA ILE A 43 1.59 -1.78 -3.92
C ILE A 43 1.60 -1.08 -5.28
N ILE A 44 2.65 -1.28 -6.08
CA ILE A 44 2.77 -0.66 -7.42
C ILE A 44 1.59 -1.05 -8.31
N ASP A 45 1.22 -2.34 -8.27
CA ASP A 45 0.23 -2.94 -9.17
C ASP A 45 -1.23 -2.69 -8.71
N ASN A 46 -1.48 -2.23 -7.47
CA ASN A 46 -2.82 -2.13 -6.87
C ASN A 46 -3.24 -0.71 -6.47
N GLN A 47 -2.64 0.32 -7.06
CA GLN A 47 -3.19 1.67 -6.97
C GLN A 47 -4.53 1.73 -7.72
N LEU A 48 -5.54 2.35 -7.11
CA LEU A 48 -6.86 2.51 -7.71
C LEU A 48 -6.86 3.66 -8.72
N ASP A 49 -7.87 3.70 -9.59
CA ASP A 49 -8.00 4.71 -10.65
C ASP A 49 -8.08 6.15 -10.11
N ASP A 50 -8.56 6.33 -8.88
CA ASP A 50 -8.62 7.61 -8.18
C ASP A 50 -7.30 8.00 -7.49
N GLY A 51 -6.25 7.18 -7.64
CA GLY A 51 -4.93 7.40 -7.06
C GLY A 51 -4.73 6.86 -5.65
N SER A 52 -5.80 6.41 -4.99
CA SER A 52 -5.72 5.89 -3.61
C SER A 52 -5.38 4.40 -3.55
N TRP A 53 -5.12 3.91 -2.34
CA TRP A 53 -5.09 2.50 -1.99
C TRP A 53 -6.12 2.21 -0.90
N GLY A 54 -6.69 1.01 -0.91
CA GLY A 54 -7.73 0.58 0.04
C GLY A 54 -8.67 -0.45 -0.60
N ASP A 55 -9.83 -0.68 0.02
CA ASP A 55 -10.82 -1.60 -0.55
C ASP A 55 -11.44 -1.01 -1.85
N LYS A 56 -11.35 -1.76 -2.95
CA LYS A 56 -11.87 -1.34 -4.26
C LYS A 56 -13.40 -1.34 -4.36
N ASN A 57 -14.06 -2.18 -3.57
CA ASN A 57 -15.51 -2.39 -3.61
C ASN A 57 -16.24 -1.55 -2.55
N PHE A 58 -15.54 -1.11 -1.50
CA PHE A 58 -16.12 -0.31 -0.42
C PHE A 58 -15.28 0.92 -0.13
N PHE A 59 -15.90 2.10 -0.24
CA PHE A 59 -15.22 3.36 0.06
C PHE A 59 -15.42 3.74 1.53
N SER A 60 -14.31 3.82 2.27
CA SER A 60 -14.24 4.46 3.59
C SER A 60 -13.13 5.50 3.58
N ALA A 61 -13.46 6.75 3.92
CA ALA A 61 -12.48 7.82 3.86
C ALA A 61 -11.31 7.59 4.85
N HIS A 62 -11.58 6.98 6.02
CA HIS A 62 -10.53 6.56 6.94
C HIS A 62 -9.60 5.50 6.33
N ASP A 63 -10.17 4.44 5.73
CA ASP A 63 -9.38 3.39 5.06
C ASP A 63 -8.52 3.98 3.94
N ARG A 64 -9.13 4.79 3.06
CA ARG A 64 -8.43 5.39 1.93
C ARG A 64 -7.29 6.28 2.38
N ILE A 65 -7.47 7.13 3.40
CA ILE A 65 -6.39 8.00 3.87
C ILE A 65 -5.24 7.19 4.45
N ILE A 66 -5.50 6.25 5.37
CA ILE A 66 -4.43 5.51 6.05
C ILE A 66 -3.69 4.56 5.10
N SER A 67 -4.43 3.86 4.24
CA SER A 67 -3.87 2.92 3.27
C SER A 67 -3.04 3.65 2.22
N THR A 68 -3.56 4.76 1.68
CA THR A 68 -2.84 5.57 0.68
C THR A 68 -1.57 6.17 1.26
N LEU A 69 -1.64 6.77 2.46
CA LEU A 69 -0.47 7.34 3.11
C LEU A 69 0.62 6.27 3.34
N ALA A 70 0.25 5.09 3.85
CA ALA A 70 1.19 4.01 4.08
C ALA A 70 1.85 3.55 2.77
N CYS A 71 1.08 3.38 1.69
CA CYS A 71 1.59 3.00 0.37
C CYS A 71 2.54 4.06 -0.22
N VAL A 72 2.20 5.36 -0.12
CA VAL A 72 3.07 6.46 -0.57
C VAL A 72 4.40 6.46 0.20
N VAL A 73 4.36 6.28 1.53
CA VAL A 73 5.57 6.19 2.35
C VAL A 73 6.43 4.98 1.95
N ALA A 74 5.80 3.82 1.72
CA ALA A 74 6.52 2.61 1.29
C ALA A 74 7.18 2.76 -0.10
N LEU A 75 6.52 3.39 -1.07
CA LEU A 75 7.12 3.65 -2.38
C LEU A 75 8.26 4.68 -2.27
N SER A 76 8.08 5.70 -1.43
CA SER A 76 9.06 6.77 -1.20
C SER A 76 10.32 6.28 -0.49
N SER A 77 10.19 5.35 0.48
CA SER A 77 11.34 4.80 1.21
C SER A 77 12.32 4.05 0.30
N TRP A 78 11.83 3.51 -0.82
CA TRP A 78 12.64 2.84 -1.84
C TRP A 78 12.90 3.70 -3.08
N SER A 79 12.43 4.96 -3.10
CA SER A 79 12.56 5.88 -4.23
C SER A 79 12.07 5.29 -5.57
N VAL A 80 10.97 4.55 -5.53
CA VAL A 80 10.35 3.92 -6.72
C VAL A 80 9.03 4.58 -7.09
N CYS A 81 8.66 4.53 -8.38
CA CYS A 81 7.37 4.98 -8.91
C CYS A 81 6.90 6.37 -8.39
N PRO A 82 7.70 7.45 -8.60
CA PRO A 82 7.39 8.79 -8.08
C PRO A 82 6.06 9.36 -8.57
N GLU A 83 5.61 8.96 -9.76
CA GLU A 83 4.31 9.35 -10.32
C GLU A 83 3.14 8.81 -9.47
N LYS A 84 3.18 7.53 -9.10
CA LYS A 84 2.19 6.92 -8.20
C LYS A 84 2.17 7.60 -6.82
N CYS A 85 3.35 7.93 -6.28
CA CYS A 85 3.48 8.67 -5.02
C CYS A 85 2.80 10.04 -5.09
N LYS A 86 3.02 10.78 -6.20
CA LYS A 86 2.43 12.11 -6.39
C LYS A 86 0.90 12.03 -6.40
N ILE A 87 0.34 11.16 -7.24
CA ILE A 87 -1.12 11.02 -7.38
C ILE A 87 -1.75 10.61 -6.04
N GLY A 88 -1.16 9.63 -5.33
CA GLY A 88 -1.65 9.20 -4.02
C GLY A 88 -1.57 10.28 -2.94
N SER A 89 -0.52 11.12 -2.97
CA SER A 89 -0.37 12.24 -2.04
C SER A 89 -1.44 13.30 -2.26
N GLU A 90 -1.68 13.67 -3.52
CA GLU A 90 -2.73 14.63 -3.91
C GLU A 90 -4.11 14.14 -3.46
N GLN A 91 -4.41 12.84 -3.64
CA GLN A 91 -5.69 12.26 -3.24
C GLN A 91 -5.85 12.19 -1.71
N SER A 92 -4.79 11.83 -0.96
CA SER A 92 -4.85 11.81 0.51
C SER A 92 -5.14 13.19 1.09
N ILE A 93 -4.52 14.23 0.52
CA ILE A 93 -4.76 15.63 0.89
C ILE A 93 -6.21 16.01 0.57
N ALA A 94 -6.68 15.72 -0.65
CA ALA A 94 -8.05 16.04 -1.07
C ALA A 94 -9.13 15.38 -0.18
N LEU A 95 -8.89 14.16 0.30
CA LEU A 95 -9.80 13.45 1.19
C LEU A 95 -9.79 14.00 2.62
N SER A 96 -8.66 14.52 3.09
CA SER A 96 -8.52 15.06 4.45
C SER A 96 -9.32 16.36 4.64
N PHE A 97 -9.45 17.18 3.58
CA PHE A 97 -10.25 18.41 3.60
C PHE A 97 -11.76 18.21 3.41
N LYS A 98 -12.20 17.02 2.98
CA LYS A 98 -13.64 16.73 2.78
C LYS A 98 -14.35 16.23 4.05
N GLN A 99 -13.61 15.98 5.14
CA GLN A 99 -14.15 15.50 6.42
C GLN A 99 -14.31 16.60 7.48
N THR A 100 -13.86 17.82 7.21
CA THR A 100 -14.04 19.04 8.03
C THR A 100 -15.10 19.94 7.45
#